data_AF-A0AA38IXR8-F1
#
_entry.id   AF-A0AA38IXR8-F1
#
_cell.length_a   1.000
_cell.length_b   1.000
_cell.length_c   1.000
_cell.angle_alpha   90.00
_cell.angle_beta   90.00
_cell.angle_gamma   90.00
#
_symmetry.space_group_name_H-M   'P 1'
#
loop_
_entity.id
_entity.type
_entity.pdbx_description
1 polymer ?
#
loop_
_entity_poly.entity_id
_entity_poly.type
_entity_poly.pdbx_seq_one_letter_code
_entity_poly.pdbx_strand_id
1 'polypeptide(L)'
;MGNNNGKSNLKKQRVNESTESLTPLEDLLEPAKDLIENSVAYPLNFDQTVAFMNSASGESDVLALIHKHTEDIQGVINLLYDLYGVVDHKGIKNKCRKIQRKIKKATEGTLNLRLDVPTELSGLAGSSHNPVN
;
A
#
# COMPACT_ATOMS: atom_id res chain seq x y z
N MET A 1 -17.40 37.45 -35.87
CA MET A 1 -16.30 36.53 -35.48
C MET A 1 -15.57 37.16 -34.31
N GLY A 2 -15.57 36.50 -33.15
CA GLY A 2 -14.95 37.03 -31.94
C GLY A 2 -15.30 36.22 -30.69
N ASN A 3 -15.09 34.90 -30.75
CA ASN A 3 -15.12 34.05 -29.56
C ASN A 3 -13.69 33.93 -29.04
N ASN A 4 -13.44 34.12 -27.74
CA ASN A 4 -12.40 33.43 -26.98
C ASN A 4 -12.62 33.68 -25.47
N ASN A 5 -13.50 32.88 -24.88
CA ASN A 5 -13.73 32.84 -23.43
C ASN A 5 -12.79 31.77 -22.85
N GLY A 6 -11.58 32.18 -22.47
CA GLY A 6 -10.55 31.31 -21.89
C GLY A 6 -10.85 31.01 -20.43
N LYS A 7 -11.71 30.01 -20.18
CA LYS A 7 -11.89 29.40 -18.85
C LYS A 7 -10.58 28.73 -18.42
N SER A 8 -9.80 29.41 -17.59
CA SER A 8 -8.63 28.84 -16.91
C SER A 8 -9.09 27.72 -15.98
N ASN A 9 -8.95 26.49 -16.46
CA ASN A 9 -9.11 25.28 -15.66
C ASN A 9 -7.94 25.24 -14.67
N LEU A 10 -8.13 25.85 -13.50
CA LEU A 10 -7.21 25.74 -12.38
C LEU A 10 -7.27 24.29 -11.91
N LYS A 11 -6.44 23.44 -12.53
CA LYS A 11 -6.20 22.06 -12.10
C LYS A 11 -5.85 22.15 -10.63
N LYS A 12 -6.77 21.70 -9.77
CA LYS A 12 -6.52 21.51 -8.34
C LYS A 12 -5.31 20.59 -8.24
N GLN A 13 -4.14 21.19 -8.06
CA GLN A 13 -2.95 20.51 -7.63
C GLN A 13 -3.34 19.87 -6.30
N ARG A 14 -3.58 18.55 -6.31
CA ARG A 14 -3.63 17.76 -5.07
C ARG A 14 -2.26 17.95 -4.46
N VAL A 15 -2.15 18.93 -3.56
CA VAL A 15 -1.09 18.97 -2.57
C VAL A 15 -1.36 17.71 -1.76
N ASN A 16 -0.69 16.62 -2.14
CA ASN A 16 -0.49 15.51 -1.24
C ASN A 16 0.45 16.07 -0.19
N GLU A 17 -0.11 16.83 0.75
CA GLU A 17 0.50 17.13 2.03
C GLU A 17 0.57 15.78 2.75
N SER A 18 1.54 14.98 2.32
CA SER A 18 2.02 13.87 3.11
C SER A 18 2.75 14.55 4.25
N THR A 19 1.97 14.94 5.26
CA THR A 19 2.35 14.72 6.64
C THR A 19 2.62 13.22 6.78
N GLU A 20 3.72 12.77 6.17
CA GLU A 20 4.34 11.51 6.50
C GLU A 20 4.72 11.70 7.96
N SER A 21 3.84 11.21 8.82
CA SER A 21 4.07 11.13 10.24
C SER A 21 5.49 10.58 10.40
N LEU A 22 6.35 11.37 11.05
CA LEU A 22 7.76 11.05 11.31
C LEU A 22 7.95 9.75 12.12
N THR A 23 6.85 9.09 12.48
CA THR A 23 6.84 7.74 13.05
C THR A 23 7.60 6.78 12.14
N PRO A 24 8.70 6.20 12.63
CA PRO A 24 9.43 5.16 11.94
C PRO A 24 8.49 4.04 11.52
N LEU A 25 8.82 3.39 10.40
CA LEU A 25 8.08 2.22 9.95
C LEU A 25 8.10 1.09 11.00
N GLU A 26 9.16 1.04 11.80
CA GLU A 26 9.37 0.13 12.92
C GLU A 26 8.25 0.25 13.96
N ASP A 27 7.99 1.45 14.49
CA ASP A 27 6.90 1.72 15.44
C ASP A 27 5.52 1.39 14.86
N LEU A 28 5.33 1.66 13.56
CA LEU A 28 4.06 1.37 12.90
C LEU A 28 3.85 -0.13 12.64
N LEU A 29 4.93 -0.91 12.60
CA LEU A 29 4.93 -2.36 12.40
C LEU A 29 5.07 -3.15 13.70
N GLU A 30 5.38 -2.49 14.81
CA GLU A 30 5.50 -3.08 16.15
C GLU A 30 4.38 -4.07 16.52
N PRO A 31 3.08 -3.82 16.26
CA PRO A 31 2.03 -4.81 16.56
C PRO A 31 2.17 -6.12 15.77
N ALA A 32 2.85 -6.10 14.63
CA ALA A 32 3.14 -7.29 13.83
C ALA A 32 4.50 -7.93 14.17
N LYS A 33 5.31 -7.32 15.05
CA LYS A 33 6.60 -7.89 15.45
C LYS A 33 6.44 -9.27 16.06
N ASP A 34 5.52 -9.40 17.01
CA ASP A 34 5.25 -10.67 17.69
C ASP A 34 4.76 -11.75 16.72
N LEU A 35 3.91 -11.37 15.76
CA LEU A 35 3.45 -12.28 14.69
C LEU A 35 4.63 -12.80 13.85
N ILE A 36 5.57 -11.93 13.50
CA ILE A 36 6.71 -12.26 12.63
C ILE A 36 7.74 -13.10 13.40
N GLU A 37 8.07 -12.70 14.63
CA GLU A 37 9.11 -13.38 15.43
C GLU A 37 8.65 -14.75 15.96
N ASN A 38 7.35 -14.92 16.25
CA ASN A 38 6.82 -16.21 16.71
C ASN A 38 6.48 -17.19 15.57
N SER A 39 6.54 -16.75 14.31
CA SER A 39 6.17 -17.58 13.16
C SER A 39 7.37 -18.01 12.35
N VAL A 40 7.68 -19.31 12.40
CA VAL A 40 8.72 -19.95 11.56
C VAL A 40 8.30 -20.04 10.08
N ALA A 41 7.05 -19.69 9.77
CA ALA A 41 6.48 -19.81 8.43
C ALA A 41 6.79 -18.61 7.52
N TYR A 42 7.29 -17.50 8.07
CA TYR A 42 7.61 -16.32 7.27
C TYR A 42 9.05 -16.35 6.78
N PRO A 43 9.30 -15.96 5.51
CA PRO A 43 10.64 -15.98 4.96
C PRO A 43 11.51 -14.79 5.39
N LEU A 44 10.93 -13.80 6.06
CA LEU A 44 11.60 -12.58 6.50
C LEU A 44 11.34 -12.35 7.99
N ASN A 45 12.39 -11.99 8.72
CA ASN A 45 12.31 -11.55 10.11
C ASN A 45 11.76 -10.11 10.18
N PHE A 46 11.44 -9.62 11.38
CA PHE A 46 10.88 -8.28 11.57
C PHE A 46 11.75 -7.18 10.94
N ASP A 47 13.05 -7.17 11.23
CA ASP A 47 13.99 -6.17 10.72
C ASP A 47 14.08 -6.19 9.18
N GLN A 48 14.16 -7.40 8.60
CA GLN A 48 14.15 -7.58 7.15
C GLN A 48 12.83 -7.12 6.52
N THR A 49 11.71 -7.30 7.21
CA THR A 49 10.40 -6.87 6.75
C THR A 49 10.30 -5.35 6.70
N VAL A 50 10.77 -4.67 7.75
CA VAL A 50 10.85 -3.21 7.81
C VAL A 50 11.73 -2.69 6.67
N ALA A 51 12.94 -3.25 6.53
CA ALA A 51 13.89 -2.86 5.49
C ALA A 51 13.29 -3.08 4.08
N PHE A 52 12.68 -4.24 3.85
CA PHE A 52 12.01 -4.58 2.60
C PHE A 52 10.88 -3.59 2.27
N MET A 53 10.00 -3.28 3.22
CA MET A 53 8.88 -2.36 2.99
C MET A 53 9.34 -0.92 2.70
N ASN A 54 10.44 -0.48 3.32
CA ASN A 54 11.08 0.79 3.02
C ASN A 54 11.66 0.80 1.60
N SER A 55 12.46 -0.21 1.24
CA SER A 55 13.07 -0.31 -0.09
C SER A 55 12.04 -0.52 -1.21
N ALA A 56 11.03 -1.36 -1.01
CA ALA A 56 10.02 -1.70 -2.01
C ALA A 56 9.15 -0.51 -2.44
N SER A 57 9.07 0.53 -1.59
CA SER A 57 8.35 1.77 -1.90
C SER A 57 9.00 2.54 -3.05
N GLY A 58 10.34 2.54 -3.12
CA GLY A 58 11.12 3.23 -4.17
C GLY A 58 11.59 2.32 -5.31
N GLU A 59 11.64 1.00 -5.10
CA GLU A 59 12.19 0.08 -6.09
C GLU A 59 11.28 -0.12 -7.30
N SER A 60 11.88 -0.15 -8.50
CA SER A 60 11.17 -0.45 -9.75
C SER A 60 10.98 -1.96 -9.93
N ASP A 61 11.97 -2.76 -9.52
CA ASP A 61 11.97 -4.22 -9.61
C ASP A 61 11.82 -4.87 -8.23
N VAL A 62 10.56 -5.12 -7.86
CA VAL A 62 10.24 -5.72 -6.56
C VAL A 62 10.64 -7.19 -6.47
N LEU A 63 10.70 -7.92 -7.60
CA LEU A 63 11.08 -9.34 -7.58
C LEU A 63 12.57 -9.49 -7.31
N ALA A 64 13.39 -8.67 -7.97
CA ALA A 64 14.82 -8.61 -7.68
C ALA A 64 15.08 -8.23 -6.22
N LEU A 65 14.28 -7.32 -5.65
CA LEU A 65 14.37 -6.97 -4.23
C LEU A 65 14.00 -8.16 -3.33
N ILE A 66 12.92 -8.88 -3.62
CA ILE A 66 12.54 -10.08 -2.85
C ILE A 66 13.66 -11.11 -2.90
N HIS A 67 14.18 -11.42 -4.10
CA HIS A 67 15.24 -12.40 -4.30
C HIS A 67 16.56 -12.07 -3.57
N LYS A 68 16.79 -10.80 -3.20
CA LYS A 68 17.93 -10.42 -2.35
C LYS A 68 17.78 -10.90 -0.90
N HIS A 69 16.55 -11.07 -0.44
CA HIS A 69 16.24 -11.50 0.92
C HIS A 69 15.79 -12.96 0.99
N THR A 70 14.97 -13.40 0.03
CA THR A 70 14.38 -14.74 0.00
C THR A 70 13.94 -15.15 -1.41
N GLU A 71 13.96 -16.45 -1.69
CA GLU A 71 13.40 -17.04 -2.92
C GLU A 71 11.89 -17.32 -2.77
N ASP A 72 11.36 -17.28 -1.54
CA ASP A 72 9.96 -17.59 -1.24
C ASP A 72 9.05 -16.35 -1.43
N ILE A 73 8.73 -16.06 -2.68
CA ILE A 73 7.88 -14.92 -3.07
C ILE A 73 6.48 -15.04 -2.44
N GLN A 74 5.93 -16.25 -2.38
CA GLN A 74 4.58 -16.48 -1.88
C GLN A 74 4.48 -16.23 -0.37
N GLY A 75 5.50 -16.63 0.39
CA GLY A 75 5.66 -16.37 1.81
C GLY A 75 5.77 -14.87 2.10
N VAL A 76 6.43 -14.10 1.23
CA VAL A 76 6.43 -12.62 1.33
C VAL A 76 5.04 -12.05 1.08
N ILE A 77 4.28 -12.57 0.11
CA ILE A 77 2.90 -12.13 -0.15
C ILE A 77 1.99 -12.41 1.05
N ASN A 78 2.10 -13.61 1.63
CA ASN A 78 1.34 -14.03 2.82
C ASN A 78 1.70 -13.16 4.02
N LEU A 79 3.00 -12.96 4.28
CA LEU A 79 3.49 -12.04 5.31
C LEU A 79 2.88 -10.65 5.17
N LEU A 80 2.87 -10.07 3.95
CA LEU A 80 2.25 -8.77 3.69
C LEU A 80 0.73 -8.76 3.92
N TYR A 81 0.06 -9.91 3.74
CA TYR A 81 -1.38 -10.06 3.96
C TYR A 81 -1.70 -10.12 5.45
N ASP A 82 -0.94 -10.91 6.21
CA ASP A 82 -1.11 -10.99 7.66
C ASP A 82 -0.73 -9.67 8.33
N LEU A 83 0.35 -9.02 7.87
CA LEU A 83 0.71 -7.66 8.26
C LEU A 83 -0.44 -6.69 8.05
N TYR A 84 -1.08 -6.71 6.88
CA TYR A 84 -2.23 -5.86 6.58
C TYR A 84 -3.38 -6.05 7.58
N GLY A 85 -3.60 -7.28 8.05
CA GLY A 85 -4.63 -7.62 9.03
C GLY A 85 -4.29 -7.14 10.45
N VAL A 86 -3.02 -7.10 10.81
CA VAL A 86 -2.55 -6.77 12.17
C VAL A 86 -2.30 -5.28 12.37
N VAL A 87 -1.67 -4.59 11.41
CA VAL A 87 -1.45 -3.15 11.55
C VAL A 87 -2.74 -2.39 11.36
N ASP A 88 -3.02 -1.38 12.18
CA ASP A 88 -4.17 -0.49 11.96
C ASP A 88 -3.87 0.71 11.06
N HIS A 89 -2.60 1.08 10.96
CA HIS A 89 -2.20 2.29 10.27
C HIS A 89 -2.49 2.22 8.76
N LYS A 90 -3.40 3.08 8.29
CA LYS A 90 -3.85 3.14 6.88
C LYS A 90 -2.70 3.31 5.89
N GLY A 91 -1.65 4.06 6.28
CA GLY A 91 -0.45 4.23 5.46
C GLY A 91 0.28 2.90 5.22
N ILE A 92 0.44 2.08 6.26
CA ILE A 92 1.10 0.79 6.17
C ILE A 92 0.24 -0.20 5.39
N LYS A 93 -1.06 -0.28 5.69
CA LYS A 93 -2.03 -1.06 4.90
C LYS A 93 -1.93 -0.75 3.40
N ASN A 94 -1.83 0.54 3.05
CA ASN A 94 -1.70 0.95 1.66
C ASN A 94 -0.33 0.60 1.06
N LYS A 95 0.76 0.68 1.83
CA LYS A 95 2.09 0.22 1.43
C LYS A 95 2.08 -1.30 1.15
N CYS A 96 1.57 -2.12 2.09
CA CYS A 96 1.43 -3.57 1.90
C CYS A 96 0.65 -3.88 0.62
N ARG A 97 -0.52 -3.24 0.42
CA ARG A 97 -1.34 -3.44 -0.78
C ARG A 97 -0.62 -3.05 -2.07
N LYS A 98 0.15 -1.95 -2.07
CA LYS A 98 0.94 -1.52 -3.24
C LYS A 98 2.05 -2.51 -3.55
N ILE A 99 2.80 -2.95 -2.53
CA ILE A 99 3.88 -3.92 -2.70
C ILE A 99 3.30 -5.25 -3.21
N GLN A 100 2.26 -5.78 -2.59
CA GLN A 100 1.56 -6.98 -3.06
C GLN A 100 1.11 -6.85 -4.52
N ARG A 101 0.54 -5.72 -4.92
CA ARG A 101 0.17 -5.48 -6.33
C ARG A 101 1.37 -5.43 -7.26
N LYS A 102 2.51 -4.88 -6.83
CA LYS A 102 3.75 -4.87 -7.63
C LYS A 102 4.27 -6.29 -7.80
N ILE A 103 4.33 -7.06 -6.71
CA ILE A 103 4.78 -8.46 -6.73
C ILE A 103 3.86 -9.24 -7.67
N LYS A 104 2.55 -9.20 -7.41
CA LYS A 104 1.54 -9.82 -8.27
C LYS A 104 1.69 -9.37 -9.71
N LYS A 105 1.82 -8.09 -10.03
CA LYS A 105 1.99 -7.65 -11.42
C LYS A 105 3.29 -8.19 -12.05
N ALA A 106 4.36 -8.31 -11.29
CA ALA A 106 5.61 -8.85 -11.77
C ALA A 106 5.55 -10.38 -11.95
N THR A 107 4.76 -11.08 -11.15
CA THR A 107 4.51 -12.54 -11.24
C THR A 107 3.36 -12.91 -12.20
N GLU A 108 2.34 -12.06 -12.33
CA GLU A 108 1.15 -12.17 -13.20
C GLU A 108 1.41 -11.56 -14.58
N GLY A 109 2.44 -10.72 -14.74
CA GLY A 109 3.04 -10.47 -16.05
C GLY A 109 3.47 -11.77 -16.74
N THR A 110 3.59 -12.85 -15.96
CA THR A 110 3.81 -14.22 -16.39
C THR A 110 2.51 -15.06 -16.46
N LEU A 111 1.42 -14.68 -15.76
CA LEU A 111 0.13 -15.38 -15.71
C LEU A 111 -1.03 -14.41 -15.42
N ASN A 112 -1.77 -14.02 -16.45
CA ASN A 112 -2.98 -13.19 -16.34
C ASN A 112 -4.00 -13.72 -15.29
N LEU A 113 -4.63 -12.76 -14.59
CA LEU A 113 -6.00 -12.79 -14.04
C LEU A 113 -6.19 -13.23 -12.58
N ARG A 114 -6.81 -12.29 -11.82
CA ARG A 114 -7.74 -12.47 -10.69
C ARG A 114 -7.14 -12.25 -9.29
N LEU A 115 -7.30 -11.04 -8.77
CA LEU A 115 -7.95 -10.89 -7.46
C LEU A 115 -8.74 -9.59 -7.38
N ASP A 116 -10.05 -9.76 -7.51
CA ASP A 116 -11.06 -8.82 -7.05
C ASP A 116 -10.81 -8.54 -5.56
N VAL A 117 -10.66 -7.27 -5.19
CA VAL A 117 -10.69 -6.86 -3.78
C VAL A 117 -11.82 -5.84 -3.68
N PRO A 118 -12.91 -6.16 -2.97
CA PRO A 118 -14.03 -5.23 -2.84
C PRO A 118 -13.51 -3.96 -2.16
N THR A 119 -13.60 -2.85 -2.89
CA THR A 119 -13.29 -1.53 -2.37
C THR A 119 -14.55 -0.98 -1.74
N GLU A 120 -14.89 -1.49 -0.55
CA GLU A 120 -15.98 -0.94 0.24
C GLU A 120 -15.39 -0.09 1.37
N LEU A 121 -15.93 1.13 1.45
CA LEU A 121 -16.02 2.02 2.62
C LEU A 121 -14.76 2.79 3.05
N SER A 122 -14.68 4.02 2.54
CA SER A 122 -14.71 5.22 3.40
C SER A 122 -15.06 6.44 2.55
N GLY A 123 -16.32 6.52 2.13
CA GLY A 123 -16.97 7.73 1.69
C GLY A 123 -17.86 8.26 2.80
N LEU A 124 -17.26 8.95 3.79
CA LEU A 124 -18.00 9.83 4.70
C LEU A 124 -17.53 11.26 4.45
N ALA A 125 -18.04 11.82 3.35
CA ALA A 125 -18.24 13.26 3.15
C ALA A 125 -19.71 13.34 2.72
N GLY A 126 -20.64 13.89 3.49
CA GLY A 126 -20.61 15.22 4.08
C GLY A 126 -21.76 16.01 3.42
N SER A 127 -22.84 16.19 4.18
CA SER A 127 -23.86 17.24 4.09
C SER A 127 -24.59 17.50 2.75
N SER A 128 -25.92 17.36 2.75
CA SER A 128 -26.79 18.52 2.49
C SER A 128 -28.24 18.23 2.91
N HIS A 129 -28.72 19.10 3.78
CA HIS A 129 -30.11 19.24 4.20
C HIS A 129 -31.01 19.53 2.98
N ASN A 130 -32.18 18.90 2.92
CA ASN A 130 -33.24 19.17 1.92
C ASN A 130 -33.80 20.60 2.09
N PRO A 131 -34.16 21.30 1.01
CA PRO A 131 -35.29 22.23 1.05
C PRO A 131 -36.58 21.49 0.67
N VAL A 132 -37.55 21.46 1.58
CA VAL A 132 -38.94 21.11 1.23
C VAL A 132 -39.68 22.40 0.88
N ASN A 133 -40.51 22.29 -0.16
CA ASN A 133 -41.42 23.28 -0.74
C ASN A 133 -42.35 23.91 0.32
#